data_AF-A0A397KZ06-F1
#
_entry.id   AF-A0A397KZ06-F1
#
_cell.length_a   1.000
_cell.length_b   1.000
_cell.length_c   1.000
_cell.angle_alpha   90.00
_cell.angle_beta   90.00
_cell.angle_gamma   90.00
#
_symmetry.space_group_name_H-M   'P 1'
#
loop_
_entity.id
_entity.type
_entity.pdbx_description
1 polymer ?
#
loop_
_entity_poly.entity_id
_entity_poly.type
_entity_poly.pdbx_seq_one_letter_code
_entity_poly.pdbx_strand_id
1 'polypeptide(L)'
;MVVIEFEDRKFVPLPPPDPLRNYTPGESRGGVDRSDVKPLQIIQPEGPSFRVRGYFVEWQKWNFRIGFTPREGLVIHSVAYVDGSRGRRPVAHRLSFVEMVVPYGDPNEPHYRKNAFDAGEDGLGKNAHSLKKGCDCLGSIKYFDAHFTNFTGGVETIENCVCLHEEDHGILWKHQDWRTGLAEVRRSRRLTVSFFCTVANYEYGFYWHFYQDGKIEAEVKLTGILSLGALQPGETRKYGTTIAPGLYAPVHQHFFIARMDMSVDCKPGEAFNQVVEVNVRVDEPGENNIHNNAFYAEEKLLRSEAEAMRDCDPFSARHWIVRNTRTVNRTGQLTGYKLVPGSNCLPLARPEAKFLRRAAFLKHNLWVTRYDPEEKFPGGEFPNQNPRSGEGLATWVKQNRSLEESDVVLWYVFGIIHVPRLEDWP
;
A
#
# COMPACT_ATOMS: atom_id res chain seq x y z
N MET A 1 -11.19 34.47 5.13
CA MET A 1 -9.78 34.01 5.29
C MET A 1 -9.02 35.16 5.94
N VAL A 2 -8.55 34.99 7.18
CA VAL A 2 -7.80 36.01 7.93
C VAL A 2 -6.61 35.35 8.63
N VAL A 3 -5.50 36.05 8.79
CA VAL A 3 -4.37 35.58 9.60
C VAL A 3 -4.75 35.72 11.07
N ILE A 4 -4.78 34.61 11.79
CA ILE A 4 -5.13 34.57 13.22
C ILE A 4 -3.92 34.71 14.14
N GLU A 5 -2.73 34.33 13.65
CA GLU A 5 -1.48 34.33 14.41
C GLU A 5 -0.30 34.47 13.43
N PHE A 6 0.68 35.28 13.80
CA PHE A 6 1.94 35.45 13.06
C PHE A 6 3.08 35.52 14.08
N GLU A 7 4.05 34.64 13.93
CA GLU A 7 5.23 34.59 14.79
C GLU A 7 6.50 34.58 13.94
N ASP A 8 7.31 35.63 14.07
CA ASP A 8 8.68 35.66 13.56
C ASP A 8 9.63 35.41 14.72
N ARG A 9 10.15 34.18 14.82
CA ARG A 9 10.88 33.71 16.01
C ARG A 9 12.39 33.95 15.91
N LYS A 10 13.00 33.53 14.81
CA LYS A 10 14.45 33.51 14.65
C LYS A 10 14.84 33.65 13.19
N PHE A 11 15.75 34.57 12.92
CA PHE A 11 16.40 34.65 11.63
C PHE A 11 17.32 33.43 11.40
N VAL A 12 16.98 32.61 10.41
CA VAL A 12 17.83 31.54 9.87
C VAL A 12 18.14 31.93 8.43
N PRO A 13 19.42 32.04 8.03
CA PRO A 13 19.75 32.41 6.67
C PRO A 13 19.19 31.36 5.71
N LEU A 14 18.70 31.81 4.55
CA LEU A 14 18.36 30.88 3.49
C LEU A 14 19.64 30.14 3.07
N PRO A 15 19.54 28.83 2.79
CA PRO A 15 20.65 28.08 2.23
C PRO A 15 21.15 28.76 0.95
N PRO A 16 22.47 28.74 0.68
CA PRO A 16 23.01 29.24 -0.58
C PRO A 16 22.33 28.51 -1.75
N PRO A 17 22.14 29.19 -2.90
CA PRO A 17 21.53 28.57 -4.07
C PRO A 17 22.28 27.30 -4.48
N ASP A 18 21.64 26.14 -4.29
CA ASP A 18 22.20 24.86 -4.72
C ASP A 18 22.07 24.74 -6.26
N PRO A 19 23.17 24.61 -7.02
CA PRO A 19 23.12 24.48 -8.47
C PRO A 19 22.45 23.18 -8.96
N LEU A 20 22.26 22.20 -8.08
CA LEU A 20 21.62 20.93 -8.41
C LEU A 20 20.09 21.01 -8.27
N ARG A 21 19.54 21.99 -7.53
CA ARG A 21 18.11 22.04 -7.16
C ARG A 21 17.08 21.99 -8.31
N ASN A 22 17.50 22.25 -9.54
CA ASN A 22 16.64 22.19 -10.72
C ASN A 22 16.82 20.82 -11.38
N TYR A 23 15.76 20.01 -11.35
CA TYR A 23 15.71 18.65 -11.90
C TYR A 23 15.20 18.57 -13.35
N THR A 24 14.98 19.72 -14.01
CA THR A 24 14.52 19.74 -15.40
C THR A 24 15.67 19.46 -16.38
N PRO A 25 15.38 18.83 -17.54
CA PRO A 25 16.39 18.51 -18.54
C PRO A 25 17.27 19.72 -18.90
N GLY A 26 18.59 19.53 -18.90
CA GLY A 26 19.56 20.57 -19.24
C GLY A 26 19.78 21.67 -18.19
N GLU A 27 19.04 21.70 -17.07
CA GLU A 27 19.19 22.72 -16.02
C GLU A 27 20.07 22.27 -14.83
N SER A 28 20.21 20.96 -14.61
CA SER A 28 21.07 20.43 -13.55
C SER A 28 22.56 20.67 -13.89
N ARG A 29 23.15 21.72 -13.32
CA ARG A 29 24.56 22.08 -13.59
C ARG A 29 25.52 20.98 -13.14
N GLY A 30 26.26 20.42 -14.09
CA GLY A 30 27.32 19.43 -13.85
C GLY A 30 26.99 18.01 -14.31
N GLY A 31 25.75 17.73 -14.71
CA GLY A 31 25.34 16.50 -15.38
C GLY A 31 25.07 16.74 -16.86
N VAL A 32 25.48 15.79 -17.72
CA VAL A 32 24.98 15.70 -19.09
C VAL A 32 23.90 14.62 -19.07
N ASP A 33 22.74 14.89 -19.69
CA ASP A 33 21.70 13.88 -19.85
C ASP A 33 22.28 12.62 -20.49
N ARG A 34 21.93 11.45 -19.95
CA ARG A 34 22.42 10.16 -20.45
C ARG A 34 22.02 9.98 -21.91
N SER A 35 23.02 9.84 -22.78
CA SER A 35 22.82 9.61 -24.22
C SER A 35 22.88 8.12 -24.61
N ASP A 36 23.10 7.23 -23.63
CA ASP A 36 23.30 5.79 -23.81
C ASP A 36 22.03 4.94 -23.57
N VAL A 37 20.93 5.55 -23.14
CA VAL A 37 19.63 4.87 -22.97
C VAL A 37 18.98 4.63 -24.34
N LYS A 38 18.96 3.38 -24.78
CA LYS A 38 18.32 2.97 -26.04
C LYS A 38 16.79 2.88 -25.88
N PRO A 39 16.01 3.22 -26.92
CA PRO A 39 14.56 3.07 -26.88
C PRO A 39 14.10 1.64 -26.57
N LEU A 40 13.11 1.51 -25.68
CA LEU A 40 12.43 0.24 -25.37
C LEU A 40 10.97 0.33 -25.82
N GLN A 41 10.57 -0.54 -26.75
CA GLN A 41 9.20 -0.59 -27.26
C GLN A 41 8.47 -1.81 -26.71
N ILE A 42 7.38 -1.58 -25.97
CA ILE A 42 6.48 -2.62 -25.46
C ILE A 42 5.20 -2.58 -26.30
N ILE A 43 5.01 -3.58 -27.16
CA ILE A 43 3.92 -3.60 -28.15
C ILE A 43 3.15 -4.91 -28.02
N GLN A 44 1.81 -4.82 -28.08
CA GLN A 44 0.93 -5.99 -28.19
C GLN A 44 0.25 -5.95 -29.57
N PRO A 45 0.75 -6.70 -30.57
CA PRO A 45 0.30 -6.58 -31.96
C PRO A 45 -1.17 -6.97 -32.15
N GLU A 46 -1.69 -7.85 -31.29
CA GLU A 46 -3.08 -8.31 -31.30
C GLU A 46 -3.95 -7.57 -30.26
N GLY A 47 -3.42 -6.50 -29.65
CA GLY A 47 -4.05 -5.79 -28.54
C GLY A 47 -3.87 -6.48 -27.18
N PRO A 48 -4.43 -5.88 -26.11
CA PRO A 48 -4.36 -6.44 -24.77
C PRO A 48 -5.22 -7.70 -24.60
N SER A 49 -4.79 -8.59 -23.72
CA SER A 49 -5.51 -9.84 -23.36
C SER A 49 -6.65 -9.58 -22.36
N PHE A 50 -6.73 -8.38 -21.79
CA PHE A 50 -7.84 -8.00 -20.92
C PHE A 50 -9.01 -7.44 -21.73
N ARG A 51 -10.22 -7.65 -21.22
CA ARG A 51 -11.45 -7.06 -21.75
C ARG A 51 -12.06 -6.12 -20.73
N VAL A 52 -12.61 -5.01 -21.21
CA VAL A 52 -13.24 -3.99 -20.37
C VAL A 52 -14.65 -3.72 -20.86
N ARG A 53 -15.64 -3.80 -19.96
CA ARG A 53 -17.04 -3.40 -20.18
C ARG A 53 -17.44 -2.36 -19.15
N GLY A 54 -17.47 -1.09 -19.54
CA GLY A 54 -17.57 0.03 -18.59
C GLY A 54 -16.37 0.00 -17.66
N TYR A 55 -16.60 -0.28 -16.37
CA TYR A 55 -15.55 -0.44 -15.36
C TYR A 55 -15.30 -1.89 -14.94
N PHE A 56 -15.97 -2.87 -15.57
CA PHE A 56 -15.75 -4.29 -15.32
C PHE A 56 -14.58 -4.79 -16.18
N VAL A 57 -13.61 -5.44 -15.54
CA VAL A 57 -12.38 -5.95 -16.15
C VAL A 57 -12.37 -7.47 -16.08
N GLU A 58 -11.94 -8.11 -17.18
CA GLU A 58 -11.68 -9.55 -17.26
C GLU A 58 -10.30 -9.79 -17.84
N TRP A 59 -9.45 -10.57 -17.17
CA TRP A 59 -8.11 -10.89 -17.65
C TRP A 59 -7.62 -12.19 -17.02
N GLN A 60 -7.15 -13.14 -17.84
CA GLN A 60 -6.51 -14.39 -17.35
C GLN A 60 -7.24 -15.02 -16.15
N LYS A 61 -8.57 -15.20 -16.26
CA LYS A 61 -9.51 -15.71 -15.23
C LYS A 61 -9.84 -14.74 -14.09
N TRP A 62 -9.07 -13.70 -13.85
CA TRP A 62 -9.45 -12.61 -12.96
C TRP A 62 -10.63 -11.83 -13.52
N ASN A 63 -11.51 -11.40 -12.62
CA ASN A 63 -12.55 -10.43 -12.92
C ASN A 63 -12.85 -9.55 -11.70
N PHE A 64 -13.05 -8.26 -11.95
CA PHE A 64 -13.29 -7.25 -10.91
C PHE A 64 -13.88 -5.96 -11.54
N ARG A 65 -14.24 -5.00 -10.71
CA ARG A 65 -14.66 -3.65 -11.13
C ARG A 65 -13.72 -2.59 -10.57
N ILE A 66 -13.43 -1.59 -11.38
CA ILE A 66 -12.67 -0.41 -10.97
C ILE A 66 -13.65 0.64 -10.44
N GLY A 67 -13.35 1.19 -9.27
CA GLY A 67 -14.00 2.35 -8.68
C GLY A 67 -12.95 3.40 -8.33
N PHE A 68 -13.41 4.62 -8.06
CA PHE A 68 -12.53 5.71 -7.67
C PHE A 68 -13.25 6.68 -6.73
N THR A 69 -12.60 7.11 -5.64
CA THR A 69 -13.17 8.07 -4.67
C THR A 69 -12.22 9.24 -4.44
N PRO A 70 -12.71 10.45 -4.11
CA PRO A 70 -11.83 11.61 -3.88
C PRO A 70 -10.88 11.41 -2.68
N ARG A 71 -11.25 10.59 -1.70
CA ARG A 71 -10.43 10.32 -0.50
C ARG A 71 -9.39 9.21 -0.73
N GLU A 72 -9.83 8.05 -1.24
CA GLU A 72 -8.99 6.85 -1.33
C GLU A 72 -8.24 6.75 -2.67
N GLY A 73 -8.74 7.43 -3.70
CA GLY A 73 -8.31 7.18 -5.06
C GLY A 73 -8.87 5.85 -5.58
N LEU A 74 -8.00 4.99 -6.09
CA LEU A 74 -8.36 3.72 -6.73
C LEU A 74 -8.96 2.71 -5.74
N VAL A 75 -10.12 2.14 -6.12
CA VAL A 75 -10.80 1.06 -5.39
C VAL A 75 -11.07 -0.10 -6.34
N ILE A 76 -10.76 -1.34 -5.92
CA ILE A 76 -11.08 -2.55 -6.69
C ILE A 76 -12.23 -3.29 -6.00
N HIS A 77 -13.30 -3.56 -6.74
CA HIS A 77 -14.51 -4.20 -6.24
C HIS A 77 -14.74 -5.59 -6.84
N SER A 78 -15.40 -6.45 -6.07
CA SER A 78 -15.90 -7.76 -6.52
C SER A 78 -14.81 -8.61 -7.19
N VAL A 79 -13.66 -8.74 -6.54
CA VAL A 79 -12.51 -9.50 -7.03
C VAL A 79 -12.82 -10.99 -6.98
N ALA A 80 -12.70 -11.65 -8.13
CA ALA A 80 -12.92 -13.08 -8.24
C ALA A 80 -12.01 -13.72 -9.30
N TYR A 81 -11.86 -15.04 -9.19
CA TYR A 81 -11.11 -15.86 -10.13
C TYR A 81 -12.02 -16.93 -10.75
N VAL A 82 -11.96 -17.12 -12.06
CA VAL A 82 -12.74 -18.16 -12.77
C VAL A 82 -11.96 -19.47 -12.77
N ASP A 83 -12.47 -20.47 -12.05
CA ASP A 83 -11.82 -21.75 -11.83
C ASP A 83 -12.57 -22.90 -12.51
N GLY A 84 -12.38 -23.04 -13.83
CA GLY A 84 -12.92 -24.15 -14.62
C GLY A 84 -14.41 -24.37 -14.38
N SER A 85 -14.79 -25.61 -14.04
CA SER A 85 -16.19 -25.99 -13.74
C SER A 85 -16.71 -25.46 -12.41
N ARG A 86 -15.85 -24.96 -11.50
CA ARG A 86 -16.27 -24.31 -10.25
C ARG A 86 -16.78 -22.88 -10.50
N GLY A 87 -16.57 -22.35 -11.70
CA GLY A 87 -17.05 -21.03 -12.09
C GLY A 87 -16.32 -19.89 -11.37
N ARG A 88 -17.05 -18.80 -11.11
CA ARG A 88 -16.52 -17.58 -10.51
C ARG A 88 -16.39 -17.74 -8.99
N ARG A 89 -15.15 -17.78 -8.49
CA ARG A 89 -14.81 -17.93 -7.07
C ARG A 89 -14.38 -16.58 -6.48
N PRO A 90 -15.16 -16.01 -5.53
CA PRO A 90 -14.82 -14.73 -4.90
C PRO A 90 -13.54 -14.80 -4.07
N VAL A 91 -12.78 -13.70 -4.05
CA VAL A 91 -11.54 -13.55 -3.26
C VAL A 91 -11.69 -12.39 -2.28
N ALA A 92 -12.11 -11.22 -2.77
CA ALA A 92 -12.35 -10.03 -1.96
C ALA A 92 -13.52 -9.22 -2.52
N HIS A 93 -14.34 -8.66 -1.65
CA HIS A 93 -15.40 -7.74 -2.02
C HIS A 93 -14.84 -6.36 -2.40
N ARG A 94 -13.83 -5.88 -1.67
CA ARG A 94 -13.27 -4.53 -1.85
C ARG A 94 -11.81 -4.45 -1.42
N LEU A 95 -10.96 -3.88 -2.27
CA LEU A 95 -9.56 -3.57 -1.98
C LEU A 95 -9.33 -2.07 -2.21
N SER A 96 -8.76 -1.35 -1.24
CA SER A 96 -8.34 0.05 -1.42
C SER A 96 -7.26 0.46 -0.41
N PHE A 97 -6.63 1.60 -0.65
CA PHE A 97 -5.83 2.31 0.34
C PHE A 97 -6.71 3.36 1.00
N VAL A 98 -6.89 3.25 2.33
CA VAL A 98 -7.90 4.04 3.07
C VAL A 98 -7.32 5.17 3.89
N GLU A 99 -6.02 5.12 4.16
CA GLU A 99 -5.31 6.18 4.86
C GLU A 99 -3.82 6.10 4.57
N MET A 100 -3.16 7.24 4.72
CA MET A 100 -1.71 7.36 4.70
C MET A 100 -1.28 8.37 5.76
N VAL A 101 -0.21 8.08 6.51
CA VAL A 101 0.29 8.98 7.57
C VAL A 101 1.79 9.20 7.45
N VAL A 102 2.22 10.47 7.45
CA VAL A 102 3.62 10.89 7.31
C VAL A 102 4.13 11.67 8.54
N PRO A 103 4.51 11.01 9.65
CA PRO A 103 5.04 11.68 10.83
C PRO A 103 6.53 12.04 10.66
N TYR A 104 6.89 13.29 10.93
CA TYR A 104 8.26 13.78 10.94
C TYR A 104 8.91 13.62 12.32
N GLY A 105 10.21 13.28 12.34
CA GLY A 105 10.98 12.97 13.55
C GLY A 105 11.78 14.12 14.14
N ASP A 106 11.58 15.36 13.68
CA ASP A 106 12.30 16.54 14.21
C ASP A 106 11.42 17.35 15.18
N PRO A 107 11.85 17.51 16.45
CA PRO A 107 11.09 18.23 17.46
C PRO A 107 11.16 19.77 17.33
N ASN A 108 11.97 20.30 16.41
CA ASN A 108 12.10 21.74 16.22
C ASN A 108 10.97 22.28 15.35
N GLU A 109 10.72 23.58 15.47
CA GLU A 109 9.87 24.32 14.54
C GLU A 109 10.46 24.33 13.12
N PRO A 110 9.63 24.23 12.07
CA PRO A 110 8.17 23.99 12.08
C PRO A 110 7.80 22.49 12.03
N HIS A 111 8.76 21.59 12.27
CA HIS A 111 8.67 20.17 11.92
C HIS A 111 7.89 19.32 12.93
N TYR A 112 7.90 19.64 14.23
CA TYR A 112 7.27 18.82 15.27
C TYR A 112 5.75 18.59 15.08
N ARG A 113 5.09 19.48 14.34
CA ARG A 113 3.65 19.40 14.02
C ARG A 113 3.36 18.68 12.71
N LYS A 114 4.36 18.40 11.86
CA LYS A 114 4.20 17.74 10.56
C LYS A 114 3.89 16.25 10.74
N ASN A 115 2.61 15.92 10.65
CA ASN A 115 2.09 14.55 10.72
C ASN A 115 0.88 14.47 9.78
N ALA A 116 1.15 14.51 8.47
CA ALA A 116 0.10 14.61 7.46
C ALA A 116 -0.69 13.29 7.38
N PHE A 117 -2.02 13.39 7.32
CA PHE A 117 -2.92 12.28 7.04
C PHE A 117 -3.39 12.44 5.59
N ASP A 118 -2.54 12.10 4.63
CA ASP A 118 -2.67 12.50 3.23
C ASP A 118 -4.04 12.15 2.62
N ALA A 119 -4.59 10.96 2.93
CA ALA A 119 -5.92 10.60 2.45
C ALA A 119 -7.02 11.36 3.20
N GLY A 120 -6.96 11.38 4.53
CA GLY A 120 -8.03 11.94 5.34
C GLY A 120 -8.06 13.48 5.46
N GLU A 121 -6.94 14.16 5.31
CA GLU A 121 -6.82 15.62 5.41
C GLU A 121 -6.89 16.32 4.04
N ASP A 122 -6.42 15.68 2.97
CA ASP A 122 -6.35 16.28 1.63
C ASP A 122 -7.12 15.47 0.56
N GLY A 123 -6.91 14.15 0.55
CA GLY A 123 -7.57 13.21 -0.35
C GLY A 123 -6.66 12.72 -1.46
N LEU A 124 -6.33 11.42 -1.46
CA LEU A 124 -5.43 10.82 -2.47
C LEU A 124 -6.04 10.92 -3.88
N GLY A 125 -7.34 10.66 -4.00
CA GLY A 125 -8.02 10.66 -5.29
C GLY A 125 -8.25 12.05 -5.88
N LYS A 126 -8.55 13.04 -5.02
CA LYS A 126 -8.68 14.43 -5.43
C LYS A 126 -7.37 14.99 -5.99
N ASN A 127 -6.25 14.53 -5.45
CA ASN A 127 -4.90 14.93 -5.86
C ASN A 127 -4.32 14.05 -6.98
N ALA A 128 -5.14 13.22 -7.64
CA ALA A 128 -4.67 12.32 -8.68
C ALA A 128 -4.27 13.05 -9.96
N HIS A 129 -3.36 12.43 -10.72
CA HIS A 129 -2.82 12.99 -11.96
C HIS A 129 -3.59 12.50 -13.19
N SER A 130 -3.59 13.34 -14.23
CA SER A 130 -3.83 12.89 -15.60
C SER A 130 -2.58 12.23 -16.17
N LEU A 131 -2.60 10.89 -16.27
CA LEU A 131 -1.44 10.09 -16.66
C LEU A 131 -1.21 10.12 -18.18
N LYS A 132 0.05 10.26 -18.59
CA LYS A 132 0.47 10.35 -19.99
C LYS A 132 0.99 9.02 -20.53
N LYS A 133 0.48 8.63 -21.69
CA LYS A 133 0.94 7.44 -22.42
C LYS A 133 2.41 7.61 -22.84
N GLY A 134 3.22 6.60 -22.56
CA GLY A 134 4.65 6.59 -22.89
C GLY A 134 5.55 7.28 -21.85
N CYS A 135 4.97 7.95 -20.85
CA CYS A 135 5.70 8.52 -19.71
C CYS A 135 5.31 7.78 -18.43
N ASP A 136 4.09 8.01 -17.92
CA ASP A 136 3.63 7.42 -16.67
C ASP A 136 3.25 5.94 -16.85
N CYS A 137 2.69 5.61 -18.02
CA CYS A 137 2.24 4.25 -18.35
C CYS A 137 2.73 3.86 -19.76
N LEU A 138 3.49 2.76 -19.86
CA LEU A 138 4.12 2.29 -21.10
C LEU A 138 3.49 0.99 -21.59
N GLY A 139 3.26 0.89 -22.91
CA GLY A 139 2.69 -0.30 -23.55
C GLY A 139 1.26 -0.08 -24.06
N SER A 140 0.45 -1.14 -24.02
CA SER A 140 -0.96 -1.10 -24.45
C SER A 140 -1.86 -0.73 -23.27
N ILE A 141 -2.03 0.57 -23.05
CA ILE A 141 -2.72 1.11 -21.88
C ILE A 141 -4.21 1.35 -22.16
N LYS A 142 -5.06 0.92 -21.22
CA LYS A 142 -6.44 1.39 -21.10
C LYS A 142 -6.52 2.38 -19.93
N TYR A 143 -7.07 3.55 -20.22
CA TYR A 143 -7.31 4.58 -19.22
C TYR A 143 -8.77 4.62 -18.75
N PHE A 144 -8.96 5.06 -17.51
CA PHE A 144 -10.25 5.43 -16.94
C PHE A 144 -10.17 6.84 -16.36
N ASP A 145 -11.18 7.65 -16.67
CA ASP A 145 -11.34 8.98 -16.10
C ASP A 145 -12.01 8.88 -14.72
N ALA A 146 -11.76 9.88 -13.89
CA ALA A 146 -12.43 10.04 -12.61
C ALA A 146 -13.22 11.35 -12.59
N HIS A 147 -14.38 11.34 -11.95
CA HIS A 147 -15.28 12.49 -11.87
C HIS A 147 -15.66 12.75 -10.42
N PHE A 148 -15.55 14.00 -9.98
CA PHE A 148 -15.86 14.44 -8.62
C PHE A 148 -16.73 15.68 -8.63
N THR A 149 -17.32 15.97 -7.48
CA THR A 149 -17.97 17.25 -7.23
C THR A 149 -16.95 18.25 -6.69
N ASN A 150 -16.81 19.41 -7.32
CA ASN A 150 -15.95 20.49 -6.83
C ASN A 150 -16.63 21.30 -5.71
N PHE A 151 -15.91 22.25 -5.12
CA PHE A 151 -16.41 23.04 -3.99
C PHE A 151 -17.63 23.93 -4.31
N THR A 152 -17.95 24.13 -5.59
CA THR A 152 -19.16 24.87 -6.05
C THR A 152 -20.34 23.97 -6.40
N GLY A 153 -20.19 22.64 -6.30
CA GLY A 153 -21.21 21.67 -6.71
C GLY A 153 -21.15 21.26 -8.18
N GLY A 154 -20.19 21.75 -8.95
CA GLY A 154 -19.96 21.35 -10.35
C GLY A 154 -19.17 20.05 -10.47
N VAL A 155 -19.13 19.46 -11.67
CA VAL A 155 -18.34 18.25 -11.95
C VAL A 155 -16.92 18.64 -12.37
N GLU A 156 -15.93 18.06 -11.71
CA GLU A 156 -14.52 18.11 -12.08
C GLU A 156 -14.10 16.74 -12.62
N THR A 157 -13.38 16.71 -13.74
CA THR A 157 -12.93 15.48 -14.39
C THR A 157 -11.42 15.44 -14.41
N ILE A 158 -10.86 14.34 -13.92
CA ILE A 158 -9.45 13.99 -14.11
C ILE A 158 -9.40 12.96 -15.23
N GLU A 159 -9.02 13.42 -16.42
CA GLU A 159 -8.84 12.54 -17.59
C GLU A 159 -7.65 11.61 -17.37
N ASN A 160 -7.72 10.38 -17.87
CA ASN A 160 -6.64 9.40 -17.76
C ASN A 160 -6.14 9.14 -16.33
N CYS A 161 -7.06 9.20 -15.35
CA CYS A 161 -6.74 9.11 -13.93
C CYS A 161 -6.19 7.74 -13.51
N VAL A 162 -6.71 6.65 -14.09
CA VAL A 162 -6.28 5.28 -13.78
C VAL A 162 -5.72 4.61 -15.03
N CYS A 163 -4.55 3.99 -14.91
CA CYS A 163 -3.97 3.12 -15.92
C CYS A 163 -4.29 1.65 -15.65
N LEU A 164 -4.67 0.93 -16.71
CA LEU A 164 -4.80 -0.52 -16.75
C LEU A 164 -3.95 -1.06 -17.90
N HIS A 165 -3.04 -1.98 -17.60
CA HIS A 165 -2.25 -2.68 -18.62
C HIS A 165 -1.81 -4.06 -18.12
N GLU A 166 -1.41 -4.94 -19.03
CA GLU A 166 -0.70 -6.16 -18.67
C GLU A 166 0.77 -6.04 -19.07
N GLU A 167 1.64 -6.68 -18.29
CA GLU A 167 3.07 -6.70 -18.54
C GLU A 167 3.64 -8.11 -18.37
N ASP A 168 4.69 -8.41 -19.13
CA ASP A 168 5.49 -9.62 -18.91
C ASP A 168 6.16 -9.53 -17.54
N HIS A 169 6.15 -10.65 -16.82
CA HIS A 169 6.71 -10.74 -15.48
C HIS A 169 7.65 -11.95 -15.35
N GLY A 170 8.51 -12.15 -16.35
CA GLY A 170 9.55 -13.17 -16.30
C GLY A 170 9.01 -14.60 -16.34
N ILE A 171 9.59 -15.50 -15.55
CA ILE A 171 9.25 -16.93 -15.53
C ILE A 171 8.10 -17.16 -14.53
N LEU A 172 7.03 -17.82 -14.97
CA LEU A 172 5.95 -18.30 -14.10
C LEU A 172 6.38 -19.59 -13.40
N TRP A 173 6.80 -20.58 -14.18
CA TRP A 173 7.38 -21.81 -13.68
C TRP A 173 8.34 -22.40 -14.71
N LYS A 174 9.35 -23.11 -14.23
CA LYS A 174 10.33 -23.82 -15.05
C LYS A 174 10.76 -25.10 -14.34
N HIS A 175 10.90 -26.18 -15.10
CA HIS A 175 11.47 -27.43 -14.60
C HIS A 175 12.39 -28.06 -15.64
N GLN A 176 13.48 -28.66 -15.17
CA GLN A 176 14.37 -29.51 -15.94
C GLN A 176 14.44 -30.85 -15.21
N ASP A 177 13.92 -31.90 -15.83
CA ASP A 177 14.05 -33.26 -15.31
C ASP A 177 15.30 -33.89 -15.92
N TRP A 178 16.33 -34.09 -15.10
CA TRP A 178 17.58 -34.69 -15.55
C TRP A 178 17.46 -36.20 -15.84
N ARG A 179 16.44 -36.88 -15.28
CA ARG A 179 16.25 -38.32 -15.47
C ARG A 179 15.63 -38.63 -16.82
N THR A 180 14.68 -37.80 -17.26
CA THR A 180 14.02 -37.94 -18.56
C THR A 180 14.66 -37.05 -19.64
N GLY A 181 15.46 -36.06 -19.25
CA GLY A 181 16.03 -35.05 -20.15
C GLY A 181 15.04 -33.94 -20.55
N LEU A 182 13.79 -33.98 -20.08
CA LEU A 182 12.75 -33.06 -20.48
C LEU A 182 12.87 -31.69 -19.78
N ALA A 183 12.57 -30.63 -20.52
CA ALA A 183 12.63 -29.25 -20.06
C ALA A 183 11.32 -28.53 -20.40
N GLU A 184 10.73 -27.84 -19.42
CA GLU A 184 9.51 -27.07 -19.61
C GLU A 184 9.64 -25.68 -18.97
N VAL A 185 9.09 -24.66 -19.64
CA VAL A 185 9.06 -23.28 -19.15
C VAL A 185 7.77 -22.59 -19.56
N ARG A 186 7.17 -21.84 -18.64
CA ARG A 186 6.08 -20.89 -18.94
C ARG A 186 6.44 -19.53 -18.40
N ARG A 187 6.15 -18.49 -19.18
CA ARG A 187 6.33 -17.09 -18.77
C ARG A 187 5.13 -16.63 -17.95
N SER A 188 5.38 -15.68 -17.06
CA SER A 188 4.34 -15.01 -16.27
C SER A 188 3.96 -13.70 -16.92
N ARG A 189 2.72 -13.29 -16.70
CA ARG A 189 2.25 -11.93 -16.89
C ARG A 189 1.55 -11.47 -15.62
N ARG A 190 1.53 -10.15 -15.42
CA ARG A 190 0.65 -9.51 -14.44
C ARG A 190 -0.20 -8.43 -15.09
N LEU A 191 -1.39 -8.24 -14.55
CA LEU A 191 -2.26 -7.11 -14.87
C LEU A 191 -2.10 -6.06 -13.77
N THR A 192 -1.82 -4.84 -14.17
CA THR A 192 -1.55 -3.71 -13.29
C THR A 192 -2.66 -2.68 -13.41
N VAL A 193 -3.26 -2.32 -12.27
CA VAL A 193 -4.20 -1.20 -12.13
C VAL A 193 -3.57 -0.16 -11.22
N SER A 194 -3.40 1.07 -11.69
CA SER A 194 -2.69 2.09 -10.91
C SER A 194 -3.18 3.51 -11.12
N PHE A 195 -2.87 4.37 -10.15
CA PHE A 195 -2.97 5.83 -10.27
C PHE A 195 -1.78 6.50 -9.57
N PHE A 196 -1.51 7.75 -9.91
CA PHE A 196 -0.57 8.60 -9.18
C PHE A 196 -1.28 9.81 -8.58
N CYS A 197 -0.79 10.32 -7.46
CA CYS A 197 -1.19 11.58 -6.88
C CYS A 197 -0.01 12.34 -6.26
N THR A 198 -0.12 13.68 -6.18
CA THR A 198 0.81 14.54 -5.44
C THR A 198 0.17 15.03 -4.17
N VAL A 199 0.78 14.81 -3.01
CA VAL A 199 0.38 15.47 -1.77
C VAL A 199 1.53 16.35 -1.31
N ALA A 200 1.34 17.66 -1.49
CA ALA A 200 2.35 18.69 -1.31
C ALA A 200 3.65 18.41 -2.09
N ASN A 201 4.67 17.87 -1.42
CA ASN A 201 6.01 17.66 -1.98
C ASN A 201 6.28 16.21 -2.42
N TYR A 202 5.38 15.27 -2.16
CA TYR A 202 5.56 13.87 -2.50
C TYR A 202 4.59 13.41 -3.58
N GLU A 203 5.08 12.57 -4.48
CA GLU A 203 4.27 11.81 -5.42
C GLU A 203 4.22 10.34 -5.01
N TYR A 204 3.01 9.79 -5.07
CA TYR A 204 2.73 8.40 -4.75
C TYR A 204 2.09 7.70 -5.94
N GLY A 205 2.68 6.59 -6.36
CA GLY A 205 2.05 5.66 -7.30
C GLY A 205 1.46 4.48 -6.54
N PHE A 206 0.15 4.29 -6.61
CA PHE A 206 -0.55 3.17 -5.96
C PHE A 206 -0.92 2.11 -7.00
N TYR A 207 -0.50 0.87 -6.77
CA TYR A 207 -0.64 -0.23 -7.72
C TYR A 207 -1.32 -1.43 -7.07
N TRP A 208 -2.29 -1.99 -7.79
CA TRP A 208 -2.81 -3.35 -7.58
C TRP A 208 -2.41 -4.22 -8.76
N HIS A 209 -1.65 -5.27 -8.49
CA HIS A 209 -1.21 -6.25 -9.49
C HIS A 209 -1.94 -7.58 -9.31
N PHE A 210 -2.40 -8.16 -10.42
CA PHE A 210 -3.03 -9.49 -10.47
C PHE A 210 -2.18 -10.42 -11.32
N TYR A 211 -1.85 -11.60 -10.80
CA TYR A 211 -0.94 -12.54 -11.46
C TYR A 211 -1.65 -13.81 -11.94
N GLN A 212 -1.10 -14.49 -12.95
CA GLN A 212 -1.69 -15.71 -13.51
C GLN A 212 -1.74 -16.88 -12.52
N ASP A 213 -0.84 -16.91 -11.53
CA ASP A 213 -0.78 -17.91 -10.45
C ASP A 213 -1.83 -17.69 -9.36
N GLY A 214 -2.63 -16.64 -9.47
CA GLY A 214 -3.62 -16.28 -8.47
C GLY A 214 -3.10 -15.37 -7.37
N LYS A 215 -1.90 -14.79 -7.46
CA LYS A 215 -1.42 -13.74 -6.53
C LYS A 215 -2.11 -12.40 -6.81
N ILE A 216 -2.40 -11.67 -5.72
CA ILE A 216 -2.68 -10.21 -5.75
C ILE A 216 -1.57 -9.53 -4.98
N GLU A 217 -1.07 -8.41 -5.48
CA GLU A 217 -0.04 -7.61 -4.82
C GLU A 217 -0.44 -6.15 -4.77
N ALA A 218 -0.24 -5.54 -3.61
CA ALA A 218 -0.33 -4.11 -3.42
C ALA A 218 1.09 -3.54 -3.41
N GLU A 219 1.35 -2.53 -4.22
CA GLU A 219 2.64 -1.84 -4.28
C GLU A 219 2.40 -0.33 -4.22
N VAL A 220 3.21 0.36 -3.41
CA VAL A 220 3.23 1.83 -3.39
C VAL A 220 4.63 2.29 -3.73
N LYS A 221 4.75 3.15 -4.74
CA LYS A 221 6.00 3.79 -5.15
C LYS A 221 6.01 5.22 -4.63
N LEU A 222 7.10 5.61 -3.99
CA LEU A 222 7.29 6.94 -3.43
C LEU A 222 8.35 7.66 -4.27
N THR A 223 8.06 8.89 -4.68
CA THR A 223 9.01 9.80 -5.33
C THR A 223 8.67 11.23 -4.95
N GLY A 224 9.29 12.20 -5.61
CA GLY A 224 9.11 13.62 -5.35
C GLY A 224 10.26 14.28 -4.65
N ILE A 225 9.95 15.37 -3.95
CA ILE A 225 10.94 16.29 -3.41
C ILE A 225 10.92 16.22 -1.90
N LEU A 226 12.09 16.16 -1.27
CA LEU A 226 12.20 16.19 0.19
C LEU A 226 11.58 17.47 0.78
N SER A 227 10.85 17.33 1.89
CA SER A 227 10.50 18.48 2.73
C SER A 227 11.74 18.92 3.52
N LEU A 228 12.27 20.08 3.19
CA LEU A 228 13.53 20.58 3.76
C LEU A 228 13.33 21.52 4.96
N GLY A 229 14.42 21.77 5.67
CA GLY A 229 14.59 22.83 6.65
C GLY A 229 15.93 23.55 6.48
N ALA A 230 16.00 24.78 6.99
CA ALA A 230 17.22 25.57 7.02
C ALA A 230 17.98 25.37 8.35
N LEU A 231 19.30 25.43 8.28
CA LEU A 231 20.23 25.35 9.40
C LEU A 231 21.03 26.64 9.53
N GLN A 232 21.39 27.01 10.75
CA GLN A 232 22.39 28.05 10.97
C GLN A 232 23.76 27.64 10.43
N PRO A 233 24.66 28.59 10.11
CA PRO A 233 26.02 28.28 9.74
C PRO A 233 26.72 27.41 10.79
N GLY A 234 27.21 26.23 10.38
CA GLY A 234 27.89 25.27 11.25
C GLY A 234 26.95 24.41 12.12
N GLU A 235 25.63 24.63 12.07
CA GLU A 235 24.67 23.79 12.78
C GLU A 235 24.54 22.41 12.11
N THR A 236 24.43 21.36 12.91
CA THR A 236 24.04 20.02 12.49
C THR A 236 22.94 19.50 13.41
N ARG A 237 22.00 18.72 12.86
CA ARG A 237 20.90 18.13 13.61
C ARG A 237 20.94 16.61 13.46
N LYS A 238 20.81 15.90 14.58
CA LYS A 238 20.68 14.43 14.58
C LYS A 238 19.33 13.92 14.04
N TYR A 239 18.36 14.82 13.82
CA TYR A 239 16.99 14.50 13.39
C TYR A 239 16.82 14.53 11.87
N GLY A 240 17.91 14.48 11.11
CA GLY A 240 17.87 14.54 9.66
C GLY A 240 19.25 14.46 9.05
N THR A 241 19.30 14.56 7.73
CA THR A 241 20.53 14.52 6.95
C THR A 241 20.80 15.91 6.39
N THR A 242 22.02 16.42 6.58
CA THR A 242 22.47 17.64 5.91
C THR A 242 22.58 17.36 4.41
N ILE A 243 21.84 18.10 3.60
CA ILE A 243 21.76 17.95 2.14
C ILE A 243 22.79 18.83 1.45
N ALA A 244 22.84 20.09 1.85
CA ALA A 244 23.79 21.09 1.38
C ALA A 244 24.15 22.02 2.55
N PRO A 245 25.20 22.86 2.45
CA PRO A 245 25.51 23.83 3.49
C PRO A 245 24.27 24.65 3.88
N GLY A 246 23.85 24.60 5.15
CA GLY A 246 22.65 25.31 5.62
C GLY A 246 21.31 24.66 5.29
N LEU A 247 21.27 23.50 4.62
CA LEU A 247 20.06 22.80 4.20
C LEU A 247 20.05 21.37 4.73
N TYR A 248 18.94 20.93 5.32
CA TYR A 248 18.78 19.55 5.77
C TYR A 248 17.38 18.99 5.51
N ALA A 249 17.30 17.68 5.44
CA ALA A 249 16.05 16.93 5.32
C ALA A 249 15.79 16.16 6.62
N PRO A 250 14.71 16.48 7.36
CA PRO A 250 14.38 15.75 8.57
C PRO A 250 14.01 14.29 8.27
N VAL A 251 14.36 13.39 9.18
CA VAL A 251 13.88 12.00 9.15
C VAL A 251 12.36 11.99 9.30
N HIS A 252 11.70 11.08 8.59
CA HIS A 252 10.25 10.93 8.63
C HIS A 252 9.87 9.50 8.26
N GLN A 253 8.60 9.16 8.40
CA GLN A 253 8.07 7.82 8.11
C GLN A 253 6.91 7.94 7.13
N HIS A 254 6.66 6.90 6.34
CA HIS A 254 5.47 6.81 5.48
C HIS A 254 4.73 5.52 5.85
N PHE A 255 3.48 5.65 6.30
CA PHE A 255 2.62 4.51 6.61
C PHE A 255 1.40 4.51 5.69
N PHE A 256 1.07 3.34 5.15
CA PHE A 256 -0.03 3.09 4.24
C PHE A 256 -0.96 2.04 4.84
N ILE A 257 -2.27 2.19 4.62
CA ILE A 257 -3.27 1.29 5.18
C ILE A 257 -4.11 0.73 4.04
N ALA A 258 -3.88 -0.54 3.73
CA ALA A 258 -4.71 -1.30 2.80
C ALA A 258 -5.91 -1.90 3.54
N ARG A 259 -7.13 -1.50 3.15
CA ARG A 259 -8.37 -2.12 3.61
C ARG A 259 -8.78 -3.19 2.61
N MET A 260 -8.82 -4.44 3.07
CA MET A 260 -9.17 -5.60 2.27
C MET A 260 -10.39 -6.27 2.87
N ASP A 261 -11.54 -6.03 2.26
CA ASP A 261 -12.81 -6.66 2.58
C ASP A 261 -12.84 -8.03 1.91
N MET A 262 -12.56 -9.09 2.68
CA MET A 262 -12.26 -10.41 2.14
C MET A 262 -13.51 -11.26 2.03
N SER A 263 -13.58 -12.08 0.99
CA SER A 263 -14.75 -12.90 0.69
C SER A 263 -14.35 -14.24 0.05
N VAL A 264 -13.32 -14.89 0.59
CA VAL A 264 -12.72 -16.09 -0.01
C VAL A 264 -13.77 -17.20 -0.13
N ASP A 265 -14.11 -17.58 -1.36
CA ASP A 265 -15.18 -18.53 -1.70
C ASP A 265 -16.56 -18.23 -1.07
N CYS A 266 -16.78 -17.01 -0.57
CA CYS A 266 -18.06 -16.59 0.00
C CYS A 266 -18.89 -15.88 -1.07
N LYS A 267 -20.11 -16.37 -1.29
CA LYS A 267 -21.11 -15.65 -2.09
C LYS A 267 -21.65 -14.44 -1.31
N PRO A 268 -22.29 -13.47 -1.98
CA PRO A 268 -22.92 -12.36 -1.28
C PRO A 268 -23.86 -12.85 -0.16
N GLY A 269 -23.64 -12.37 1.07
CA GLY A 269 -24.41 -12.76 2.26
C GLY A 269 -23.92 -14.01 2.99
N GLU A 270 -22.88 -14.70 2.51
CA GLU A 270 -22.25 -15.82 3.21
C GLU A 270 -21.07 -15.34 4.07
N ALA A 271 -21.16 -15.58 5.37
CA ALA A 271 -20.11 -15.25 6.34
C ALA A 271 -19.40 -16.53 6.79
N PHE A 272 -18.57 -17.12 5.92
CA PHE A 272 -17.84 -18.36 6.21
C PHE A 272 -16.32 -18.16 6.23
N ASN A 273 -15.87 -16.91 6.35
CA ASN A 273 -14.44 -16.60 6.44
C ASN A 273 -13.98 -16.55 7.90
N GLN A 274 -12.73 -16.94 8.11
CA GLN A 274 -12.03 -16.80 9.37
C GLN A 274 -10.55 -16.56 9.11
N VAL A 275 -9.83 -15.95 10.06
CA VAL A 275 -8.41 -15.61 9.89
C VAL A 275 -7.53 -16.48 10.76
N VAL A 276 -6.57 -17.16 10.14
CA VAL A 276 -5.59 -18.01 10.82
C VAL A 276 -4.22 -17.37 10.70
N GLU A 277 -3.58 -17.10 11.83
CA GLU A 277 -2.16 -16.79 11.91
C GLU A 277 -1.34 -18.07 11.82
N VAL A 278 -0.27 -18.05 11.04
CA VAL A 278 0.67 -19.16 10.92
C VAL A 278 2.06 -18.66 11.29
N ASN A 279 2.72 -19.35 12.21
CA ASN A 279 4.11 -19.15 12.59
C ASN A 279 4.90 -20.43 12.29
N VAL A 280 6.18 -20.30 11.97
CA VAL A 280 7.13 -21.41 11.86
C VAL A 280 7.83 -21.57 13.21
N ARG A 281 7.82 -22.79 13.76
CA ARG A 281 8.50 -23.14 15.01
C ARG A 281 9.57 -24.19 14.76
N VAL A 282 10.74 -23.99 15.36
CA VAL A 282 11.77 -25.02 15.45
C VAL A 282 11.32 -26.03 16.51
N ASP A 283 11.46 -27.31 16.19
CA ASP A 283 11.09 -28.39 17.10
C ASP A 283 12.17 -28.61 18.17
N GLU A 284 11.78 -29.14 19.32
CA GLU A 284 12.70 -29.38 20.43
C GLU A 284 13.74 -30.48 20.08
N PRO A 285 14.96 -30.42 20.63
CA PRO A 285 15.94 -31.50 20.48
C PRO A 285 15.45 -32.78 21.19
N GLY A 286 15.75 -33.95 20.63
CA GLY A 286 15.41 -35.22 21.27
C GLY A 286 15.51 -36.44 20.35
N GLU A 287 15.06 -37.60 20.84
CA GLU A 287 15.11 -38.87 20.09
C GLU A 287 14.34 -38.82 18.76
N ASN A 288 13.30 -37.99 18.67
CA ASN A 288 12.51 -37.79 17.44
C ASN A 288 13.06 -36.66 16.54
N ASN A 289 14.09 -35.93 16.98
CA ASN A 289 14.74 -34.84 16.27
C ASN A 289 16.26 -34.86 16.53
N ILE A 290 16.90 -36.01 16.34
CA ILE A 290 18.32 -36.26 16.70
C ILE A 290 19.27 -35.27 16.01
N HIS A 291 18.87 -34.77 14.84
CA HIS A 291 19.65 -33.84 14.04
C HIS A 291 19.32 -32.35 14.31
N ASN A 292 18.38 -32.05 15.21
CA ASN A 292 17.99 -30.70 15.64
C ASN A 292 17.60 -29.75 14.48
N ASN A 293 17.13 -30.31 13.36
CA ASN A 293 16.82 -29.55 12.15
C ASN A 293 15.32 -29.49 11.85
N ALA A 294 14.48 -30.17 12.65
CA ALA A 294 13.05 -30.19 12.45
C ALA A 294 12.42 -28.83 12.79
N PHE A 295 11.45 -28.42 11.98
CA PHE A 295 10.58 -27.28 12.21
C PHE A 295 9.22 -27.55 11.56
N TYR A 296 8.19 -26.87 12.05
CA TYR A 296 6.81 -27.07 11.57
C TYR A 296 6.01 -25.77 11.60
N ALA A 297 4.90 -25.76 10.86
CA ALA A 297 3.94 -24.67 10.89
C ALA A 297 2.98 -24.86 12.08
N GLU A 298 2.85 -23.83 12.91
CA GLU A 298 1.87 -23.75 13.97
C GLU A 298 0.80 -22.73 13.59
N GLU A 299 -0.47 -23.15 13.73
CA GLU A 299 -1.61 -22.33 13.38
C GLU A 299 -2.34 -21.82 14.62
N LYS A 300 -2.70 -20.54 14.62
CA LYS A 300 -3.58 -19.91 15.61
C LYS A 300 -4.75 -19.24 14.91
N LEU A 301 -5.95 -19.75 15.13
CA LEU A 301 -7.18 -19.06 14.73
C LEU A 301 -7.36 -17.79 15.56
N LEU A 302 -7.56 -16.65 14.91
CA LEU A 302 -7.83 -15.35 15.53
C LEU A 302 -9.35 -15.21 15.71
N ARG A 303 -9.84 -15.36 16.94
CA ARG A 303 -11.29 -15.53 17.20
C ARG A 303 -12.04 -14.23 17.39
N SER A 304 -11.35 -13.17 17.76
CA SER A 304 -11.95 -11.89 18.06
C SER A 304 -11.06 -10.74 17.63
N GLU A 305 -11.65 -9.55 17.51
CA GLU A 305 -10.92 -8.34 17.10
C GLU A 305 -9.75 -8.01 18.02
N ALA A 306 -9.88 -8.25 19.33
CA ALA A 306 -8.79 -8.05 20.28
C ALA A 306 -7.62 -9.04 20.08
N GLU A 307 -7.91 -10.28 19.69
CA GLU A 307 -6.86 -11.25 19.35
C GLU A 307 -6.18 -10.91 18.02
N ALA A 308 -6.89 -10.22 17.13
CA ALA A 308 -6.49 -9.98 15.74
C ALA A 308 -5.75 -8.65 15.51
N MET A 309 -5.22 -8.05 16.58
CA MET A 309 -4.23 -6.98 16.54
C MET A 309 -2.84 -7.61 16.52
N ARG A 310 -2.22 -7.73 15.34
CA ARG A 310 -1.01 -8.54 15.13
C ARG A 310 0.12 -7.72 14.51
N ASP A 311 1.33 -8.05 14.92
CA ASP A 311 2.56 -7.51 14.34
C ASP A 311 3.21 -8.55 13.43
N CYS A 312 3.90 -8.06 12.40
CA CYS A 312 4.75 -8.91 11.58
C CYS A 312 5.88 -9.49 12.44
N ASP A 313 6.24 -10.74 12.18
CA ASP A 313 7.37 -11.39 12.85
C ASP A 313 8.21 -12.15 11.81
N PRO A 314 9.28 -11.55 11.28
CA PRO A 314 10.13 -12.19 10.28
C PRO A 314 10.92 -13.37 10.85
N PHE A 315 11.11 -13.46 12.18
CA PHE A 315 11.86 -14.56 12.80
C PHE A 315 11.06 -15.86 12.83
N SER A 316 9.73 -15.78 12.84
CA SER A 316 8.82 -16.93 12.74
C SER A 316 8.14 -17.04 11.37
N ALA A 317 8.57 -16.25 10.38
CA ALA A 317 7.93 -16.18 9.06
C ALA A 317 6.40 -16.00 9.14
N ARG A 318 5.94 -15.17 10.10
CA ARG A 318 4.53 -15.00 10.41
C ARG A 318 3.77 -14.50 9.19
N HIS A 319 2.64 -15.14 8.92
CA HIS A 319 1.69 -14.73 7.88
C HIS A 319 0.26 -15.10 8.29
N TRP A 320 -0.72 -14.53 7.57
CA TRP A 320 -2.14 -14.73 7.88
C TRP A 320 -2.89 -15.29 6.69
N ILE A 321 -3.85 -16.18 6.95
CA ILE A 321 -4.64 -16.83 5.91
C ILE A 321 -6.11 -16.58 6.22
N VAL A 322 -6.81 -15.94 5.30
CA VAL A 322 -8.27 -15.89 5.31
C VAL A 322 -8.77 -17.18 4.69
N ARG A 323 -9.49 -18.00 5.46
CA ARG A 323 -9.95 -19.33 5.04
C ARG A 323 -11.47 -19.38 4.99
N ASN A 324 -12.00 -20.08 3.99
CA ASN A 324 -13.39 -20.45 3.95
C ASN A 324 -13.61 -21.72 4.80
N THR A 325 -14.63 -21.76 5.66
CA THR A 325 -14.89 -22.90 6.57
C THR A 325 -15.77 -24.00 5.98
N ARG A 326 -16.21 -23.85 4.72
CA ARG A 326 -17.11 -24.79 4.05
C ARG A 326 -16.50 -25.41 2.79
N THR A 327 -15.64 -24.66 2.11
CA THR A 327 -15.06 -25.05 0.83
C THR A 327 -13.71 -25.71 1.02
N VAL A 328 -13.54 -26.90 0.45
CA VAL A 328 -12.29 -27.66 0.50
C VAL A 328 -11.65 -27.83 -0.89
N ASN A 329 -10.33 -27.98 -0.87
CA ASN A 329 -9.54 -28.38 -2.02
C ASN A 329 -9.56 -29.92 -2.18
N ARG A 330 -8.82 -30.45 -3.17
CA ARG A 330 -8.78 -31.89 -3.47
C ARG A 330 -8.21 -32.78 -2.36
N THR A 331 -7.47 -32.21 -1.40
CA THR A 331 -6.91 -32.95 -0.25
C THR A 331 -7.79 -32.85 0.99
N GLY A 332 -8.96 -32.23 0.89
CA GLY A 332 -9.87 -32.02 2.01
C GLY A 332 -9.51 -30.82 2.90
N GLN A 333 -8.46 -30.06 2.57
CA GLN A 333 -8.10 -28.86 3.31
C GLN A 333 -8.94 -27.66 2.88
N LEU A 334 -9.26 -26.79 3.83
CA LEU A 334 -10.01 -25.56 3.59
C LEU A 334 -9.30 -24.66 2.58
N THR A 335 -10.07 -24.05 1.68
CA THR A 335 -9.54 -23.05 0.75
C THR A 335 -9.22 -21.76 1.50
N GLY A 336 -8.22 -21.03 1.03
CA GLY A 336 -7.79 -19.80 1.69
C GLY A 336 -6.94 -18.91 0.82
N TYR A 337 -6.81 -17.66 1.24
CA TYR A 337 -5.97 -16.65 0.62
C TYR A 337 -4.99 -16.10 1.66
N LYS A 338 -3.70 -16.07 1.32
CA LYS A 338 -2.62 -15.74 2.26
C LYS A 338 -2.19 -14.28 2.09
N LEU A 339 -2.20 -13.52 3.18
CA LEU A 339 -1.48 -12.26 3.30
C LEU A 339 -0.03 -12.56 3.72
N VAL A 340 0.91 -12.32 2.81
CA VAL A 340 2.34 -12.40 3.08
C VAL A 340 2.88 -10.99 3.31
N PRO A 341 3.41 -10.66 4.49
CA PRO A 341 3.97 -9.34 4.74
C PRO A 341 5.19 -9.04 3.86
N GLY A 342 5.28 -7.80 3.39
CA GLY A 342 6.52 -7.26 2.83
C GLY A 342 7.48 -6.77 3.92
N SER A 343 8.51 -6.02 3.51
CA SER A 343 9.32 -5.24 4.46
C SER A 343 8.44 -4.20 5.15
N ASN A 344 8.56 -4.09 6.48
CA ASN A 344 7.63 -3.29 7.28
C ASN A 344 8.30 -2.83 8.59
N CYS A 345 7.71 -1.81 9.22
CA CYS A 345 8.09 -1.29 10.52
C CYS A 345 6.86 -0.82 11.31
N LEU A 346 7.01 -0.71 12.63
CA LEU A 346 6.07 0.02 13.49
C LEU A 346 6.52 1.47 13.64
N PRO A 347 5.61 2.41 14.00
CA PRO A 347 5.95 3.81 14.17
C PRO A 347 7.02 4.02 15.26
N LEU A 348 8.12 4.66 14.88
CA LEU A 348 9.15 5.13 15.80
C LEU A 348 8.68 6.40 16.50
N ALA A 349 7.96 6.25 17.59
CA ALA A 349 7.49 7.34 18.44
C ALA A 349 7.28 6.86 19.88
N ARG A 350 7.30 7.81 20.82
CA ARG A 350 6.86 7.53 22.20
C ARG A 350 5.34 7.29 22.22
N PRO A 351 4.81 6.42 23.12
CA PRO A 351 3.38 6.11 23.19
C PRO A 351 2.47 7.35 23.33
N GLU A 352 2.98 8.43 23.94
CA GLU A 352 2.26 9.68 24.19
C GLU A 352 2.32 10.67 23.02
N ALA A 353 3.00 10.33 21.92
CA ALA A 353 3.14 11.21 20.76
C ALA A 353 1.78 11.67 20.25
N LYS A 354 1.65 12.97 19.98
CA LYS A 354 0.35 13.59 19.64
C LYS A 354 -0.30 12.95 18.41
N PHE A 355 0.47 12.61 17.39
CA PHE A 355 -0.07 11.98 16.18
C PHE A 355 -0.64 10.59 16.45
N LEU A 356 -0.07 9.82 17.38
CA LEU A 356 -0.58 8.49 17.75
C LEU A 356 -1.94 8.53 18.45
N ARG A 357 -2.39 9.70 18.94
CA ARG A 357 -3.76 9.87 19.42
C ARG A 357 -4.79 9.75 18.29
N ARG A 358 -4.43 10.21 17.08
CA ARG A 358 -5.25 10.17 15.86
C ARG A 358 -4.92 8.98 14.96
N ALA A 359 -3.67 8.48 15.02
CA ALA A 359 -3.14 7.38 14.23
C ALA A 359 -2.87 6.11 15.07
N ALA A 360 -3.73 5.81 16.05
CA ALA A 360 -3.55 4.63 16.90
C ALA A 360 -3.57 3.30 16.12
N PHE A 361 -4.17 3.30 14.92
CA PHE A 361 -4.13 2.17 13.98
C PHE A 361 -2.70 1.81 13.51
N LEU A 362 -1.72 2.71 13.66
CA LEU A 362 -0.32 2.40 13.30
C LEU A 362 0.37 1.47 14.31
N LYS A 363 -0.25 1.19 15.46
CA LYS A 363 0.38 0.40 16.53
C LYS A 363 0.55 -1.07 16.21
N HIS A 364 -0.14 -1.58 15.18
CA HIS A 364 -0.02 -2.95 14.71
C HIS A 364 0.01 -3.02 13.19
N ASN A 365 0.71 -4.02 12.64
CA ASN A 365 0.80 -4.22 11.18
C ASN A 365 -0.48 -4.83 10.59
N LEU A 366 -1.23 -5.61 11.37
CA LEU A 366 -2.49 -6.18 10.96
C LEU A 366 -3.54 -5.94 12.03
N TRP A 367 -4.71 -5.52 11.58
CA TRP A 367 -5.94 -5.57 12.34
C TRP A 367 -6.97 -6.36 11.54
N VAL A 368 -7.83 -7.11 12.23
CA VAL A 368 -8.98 -7.75 11.61
C VAL A 368 -10.23 -7.31 12.34
N THR A 369 -11.21 -6.80 11.59
CA THR A 369 -12.54 -6.47 12.13
C THR A 369 -13.60 -7.32 11.47
N ARG A 370 -14.73 -7.46 12.15
CA ARG A 370 -15.97 -7.86 11.47
C ARG A 370 -16.39 -6.71 10.56
N TYR A 371 -16.90 -7.03 9.37
CA TYR A 371 -17.40 -6.04 8.44
C TYR A 371 -18.51 -5.20 9.09
N ASP A 372 -18.38 -3.88 8.94
CA ASP A 372 -19.40 -2.88 9.23
C ASP A 372 -19.33 -1.82 8.11
N PRO A 373 -20.47 -1.47 7.47
CA PRO A 373 -20.49 -0.50 6.38
C PRO A 373 -20.06 0.90 6.81
N GLU A 374 -20.16 1.27 8.09
CA GLU A 374 -19.75 2.58 8.61
C GLU A 374 -18.27 2.62 9.00
N GLU A 375 -17.61 1.47 9.11
CA GLU A 375 -16.19 1.36 9.42
C GLU A 375 -15.33 1.41 8.15
N LYS A 376 -15.07 2.64 7.68
CA LYS A 376 -14.35 2.91 6.42
C LYS A 376 -12.90 3.37 6.60
N PHE A 377 -12.67 4.32 7.51
CA PHE A 377 -11.39 5.02 7.63
C PHE A 377 -10.74 4.80 9.01
N PRO A 378 -9.51 4.28 9.06
CA PRO A 378 -8.90 3.83 10.31
C PRO A 378 -8.60 4.97 11.29
N GLY A 379 -8.43 6.20 10.80
CA GLY A 379 -8.27 7.43 11.60
C GLY A 379 -9.57 8.17 11.94
N GLY A 380 -10.73 7.59 11.58
CA GLY A 380 -12.03 8.24 11.68
C GLY A 380 -12.41 9.07 10.45
N GLU A 381 -13.65 9.55 10.45
CA GLU A 381 -14.24 10.27 9.30
C GLU A 381 -13.56 11.62 9.05
N PHE A 382 -13.26 12.37 10.11
CA PHE A 382 -12.74 13.73 10.02
C PHE A 382 -11.41 13.86 10.78
N PRO A 383 -10.27 13.43 10.20
CA PRO A 383 -9.01 13.44 10.92
C PRO A 383 -8.44 14.85 11.09
N ASN A 384 -8.71 15.77 10.16
CA ASN A 384 -8.15 17.13 10.19
C ASN A 384 -8.45 17.86 11.52
N GLN A 385 -7.38 18.25 12.23
CA GLN A 385 -7.44 18.88 13.55
C GLN A 385 -8.33 18.17 14.60
N ASN A 386 -8.63 16.87 14.42
CA ASN A 386 -9.61 16.18 15.26
C ASN A 386 -9.21 16.21 16.75
N PRO A 387 -9.97 16.87 17.63
CA PRO A 387 -9.68 16.90 19.05
C PRO A 387 -10.19 15.64 19.76
N ARG A 388 -11.08 14.86 19.11
CA ARG A 388 -11.70 13.68 19.69
C ARG A 388 -10.69 12.56 19.81
N SER A 389 -10.71 11.88 20.96
CA SER A 389 -10.04 10.61 21.15
C SER A 389 -11.04 9.48 20.98
N GLY A 390 -10.58 8.33 20.47
CA GLY A 390 -11.40 7.14 20.41
C GLY A 390 -12.32 7.09 19.19
N GLU A 391 -11.79 7.45 18.02
CA GLU A 391 -12.44 7.20 16.73
C GLU A 391 -11.57 6.28 15.88
N GLY A 392 -12.18 5.61 14.92
CA GLY A 392 -11.48 4.75 13.97
C GLY A 392 -11.13 3.37 14.53
N LEU A 393 -10.19 2.72 13.86
CA LEU A 393 -9.91 1.29 13.98
C LEU A 393 -9.55 0.84 15.40
N ALA A 394 -8.72 1.62 16.09
CA ALA A 394 -8.32 1.32 17.47
C ALA A 394 -9.47 1.42 18.48
N THR A 395 -10.61 2.00 18.09
CA THR A 395 -11.83 2.02 18.89
C THR A 395 -12.79 0.92 18.48
N TRP A 396 -12.95 0.68 17.18
CA TRP A 396 -13.85 -0.35 16.68
C TRP A 396 -13.52 -1.73 17.26
N VAL A 397 -12.24 -2.11 17.28
CA VAL A 397 -11.78 -3.40 17.81
C VAL A 397 -12.05 -3.61 19.30
N LYS A 398 -12.37 -2.55 20.06
CA LYS A 398 -12.76 -2.66 21.48
C LYS A 398 -14.15 -3.28 21.65
N GLN A 399 -14.98 -3.28 20.61
CA GLN A 399 -16.23 -4.06 20.58
C GLN A 399 -15.94 -5.56 20.70
N ASN A 400 -14.71 -5.98 20.33
CA ASN A 400 -14.22 -7.34 20.43
C ASN A 400 -15.16 -8.36 19.79
N ARG A 401 -15.70 -8.00 18.61
CA ARG A 401 -16.65 -8.84 17.88
C ARG A 401 -15.98 -10.18 17.52
N SER A 402 -16.79 -11.23 17.42
CA SER A 402 -16.30 -12.53 16.94
C SER A 402 -15.91 -12.43 15.47
N LEU A 403 -14.80 -13.09 15.14
CA LEU A 403 -14.23 -13.23 13.79
C LEU A 403 -14.36 -14.66 13.24
N GLU A 404 -14.91 -15.59 14.01
CA GLU A 404 -15.16 -16.96 13.56
C GLU A 404 -16.39 -16.99 12.65
N GLU A 405 -16.23 -17.51 11.44
CA GLU A 405 -17.31 -17.61 10.43
C GLU A 405 -18.04 -16.27 10.26
N SER A 406 -17.26 -15.27 9.84
CA SER A 406 -17.72 -13.89 9.73
C SER A 406 -17.28 -13.27 8.39
N ASP A 407 -17.91 -12.16 8.03
CA ASP A 407 -17.40 -11.26 6.99
C ASP A 407 -16.24 -10.46 7.61
N VAL A 408 -15.01 -10.75 7.18
CA VAL A 408 -13.79 -10.21 7.78
C VAL A 408 -13.17 -9.12 6.90
N VAL A 409 -12.76 -8.04 7.54
CA VAL A 409 -11.99 -6.96 6.91
C VAL A 409 -10.59 -6.97 7.49
N LEU A 410 -9.59 -7.12 6.62
CA LEU A 410 -8.19 -6.99 6.98
C LEU A 410 -7.75 -5.54 6.77
N TRP A 411 -7.10 -4.97 7.78
CA TRP A 411 -6.48 -3.65 7.74
C TRP A 411 -4.98 -3.86 7.83
N TYR A 412 -4.30 -3.90 6.69
CA TYR A 412 -2.86 -4.10 6.63
C TYR A 412 -2.15 -2.76 6.63
N VAL A 413 -1.40 -2.51 7.71
CA VAL A 413 -0.58 -1.32 7.91
C VAL A 413 0.86 -1.68 7.55
N PHE A 414 1.39 -0.99 6.55
CA PHE A 414 2.77 -1.13 6.17
C PHE A 414 3.44 0.22 5.98
N GLY A 415 4.72 0.29 6.32
CA GLY A 415 5.43 1.55 6.23
C GLY A 415 6.93 1.40 6.09
N ILE A 416 7.55 2.54 5.82
CA ILE A 416 8.99 2.70 5.71
C ILE A 416 9.46 3.84 6.61
N ILE A 417 10.69 3.72 7.11
CA ILE A 417 11.40 4.80 7.78
C ILE A 417 12.35 5.43 6.76
N HIS A 418 12.16 6.72 6.49
CA HIS A 418 12.98 7.47 5.57
C HIS A 418 14.02 8.27 6.37
N VAL A 419 15.26 7.80 6.33
CA VAL A 419 16.45 8.58 6.66
C VAL A 419 16.97 9.14 5.35
N PRO A 420 16.71 10.43 5.02
CA PRO A 420 17.05 10.97 3.71
C PRO A 420 18.53 10.85 3.42
N ARG A 421 18.88 10.68 2.14
CA ARG A 421 20.24 10.65 1.64
C ARG A 421 20.44 11.79 0.64
N LEU A 422 21.70 12.00 0.24
CA LEU A 422 22.01 13.03 -0.74
C LEU A 422 21.40 12.71 -2.11
N GLU A 423 21.26 11.43 -2.46
CA GLU A 423 20.66 10.96 -3.71
C GLU A 423 19.13 11.16 -3.77
N ASP A 424 18.50 11.48 -2.63
CA ASP A 424 17.05 11.74 -2.55
C ASP A 424 16.73 13.24 -2.75
N TRP A 425 17.76 14.06 -2.90
CA TRP A 425 17.74 15.43 -3.40
C TRP A 425 18.47 15.42 -4.74
N PRO A 426 18.23 16.34 -5.68
CA PRO A 426 17.13 17.25 -5.97
C PRO A 426 16.31 16.88 -7.21
#